data_AF-A0A966V3I1-F1
#
_entry.id   AF-A0A966V3I1-F1
#
_cell.length_a   1.000
_cell.length_b   1.000
_cell.length_c   1.000
_cell.angle_alpha   90.00
_cell.angle_beta   90.00
_cell.angle_gamma   90.00
#
_symmetry.space_group_name_H-M   'P 1'
#
loop_
_entity.id
_entity.type
_entity.pdbx_description
1 polymer ?
#
loop_
_entity_poly.entity_id
_entity_poly.type
_entity_poly.pdbx_seq_one_letter_code
_entity_poly.pdbx_strand_id
1 'polypeptide(L)' 'MRLRLPAIRNPLLRQELPWLIGEGVLLLILFNANAPELWFWLVVLLVILGYRVERWWASRPH' A
#
# COMPACT_ATOMS: atom_id res chain seq x y z
N MET A 1 16.74 -25.51 9.45
CA MET A 1 16.25 -25.11 8.11
C MET A 1 16.16 -23.58 8.07
N ARG A 2 17.13 -22.86 7.48
CA ARG A 2 16.99 -21.40 7.29
C ARG A 2 16.18 -21.19 6.01
N LEU A 3 14.94 -20.74 6.13
CA LEU A 3 14.13 -20.29 5.00
C LEU A 3 14.85 -19.10 4.35
N ARG A 4 15.63 -19.36 3.29
CA ARG A 4 16.12 -18.33 2.39
C ARG A 4 14.94 -17.90 1.53
N LEU A 5 14.13 -16.98 2.07
CA LEU A 5 13.17 -16.26 1.26
C LEU A 5 13.93 -15.63 0.09
N PRO A 6 13.49 -15.81 -1.17
CA PRO A 6 14.12 -15.18 -2.31
C PRO A 6 14.12 -13.68 -2.04
N ALA A 7 15.32 -13.11 -1.87
CA ALA A 7 15.45 -11.68 -1.70
C ALA A 7 14.84 -11.02 -2.93
N ILE A 8 13.79 -10.21 -2.72
CA ILE A 8 13.18 -9.43 -3.78
C ILE A 8 14.29 -8.63 -4.45
N ARG A 9 14.64 -9.03 -5.67
CA ARG A 9 15.83 -8.55 -6.38
C ARG A 9 15.68 -7.10 -6.85
N ASN A 10 14.43 -6.62 -6.93
CA ASN A 10 14.10 -5.26 -7.29
C ASN A 10 14.00 -4.38 -6.02
N PRO A 11 14.95 -3.45 -5.79
CA PRO A 11 14.95 -2.60 -4.60
C PRO A 11 13.72 -1.69 -4.53
N LEU A 12 13.18 -1.26 -5.67
CA LEU A 12 11.95 -0.46 -5.73
C LEU A 12 10.75 -1.28 -5.24
N LEU A 13 10.62 -2.53 -5.69
CA LEU A 13 9.52 -3.40 -5.23
C LEU A 13 9.61 -3.67 -3.73
N ARG A 14 10.81 -3.79 -3.17
CA ARG A 14 11.02 -3.98 -1.73
C ARG A 14 10.60 -2.76 -0.91
N GLN A 15 10.83 -1.56 -1.45
CA GLN A 15 10.41 -0.31 -0.84
C GLN A 15 8.88 -0.12 -0.90
N GLU A 16 8.25 -0.57 -1.99
CA GLU A 16 6.80 -0.47 -2.21
C GLU A 16 6.01 -1.59 -1.52
N LEU A 17 6.64 -2.73 -1.20
CA LEU A 17 5.99 -3.88 -0.57
C LEU A 17 5.17 -3.54 0.70
N PRO A 18 5.70 -2.78 1.69
CA PRO A 18 4.91 -2.43 2.86
C PRO A 18 3.69 -1.55 2.52
N TRP A 19 3.79 -0.69 1.50
CA TRP A 19 2.66 0.10 1.01
C TRP A 19 1.58 -0.81 0.41
N LEU A 20 1.98 -1.74 -0.45
CA LEU A 20 1.08 -2.70 -1.08
C LEU A 20 0.37 -3.59 -0.05
N ILE A 21 1.07 -3.99 1.02
CA ILE A 21 0.46 -4.72 2.12
C ILE A 21 -0.60 -3.86 2.84
N GLY A 22 -0.27 -2.60 3.14
CA GLY A 22 -1.21 -1.66 3.75
C GLY A 22 -2.45 -1.41 2.89
N GLU A 23 -2.27 -1.21 1.58
CA GLU A 23 -3.37 -1.07 0.61
C GLU A 23 -4.23 -2.34 0.58
N GLY A 24 -3.61 -3.53 0.56
CA GLY A 24 -4.32 -4.81 0.58
C GLY A 24 -5.14 -5.03 1.86
N VAL A 25 -4.60 -4.67 3.02
CA VAL A 25 -5.32 -4.73 4.30
C VAL A 25 -6.48 -3.74 4.32
N LEU A 26 -6.31 -2.53 3.83
CA LEU A 26 -7.39 -1.55 3.73
C LEU A 26 -8.51 -1.99 2.79
N LEU A 27 -8.17 -2.62 1.66
CA LEU A 27 -9.17 -3.21 0.77
C LEU A 27 -9.94 -4.33 1.46
N LEU A 28 -9.27 -5.18 2.25
CA LEU A 28 -9.94 -6.21 3.04
C LEU A 28 -10.90 -5.60 4.07
N ILE A 29 -10.50 -4.51 4.73
CA ILE A 29 -11.35 -3.77 5.67
C ILE A 29 -12.57 -3.20 4.92
N LEU A 30 -12.37 -2.58 3.75
CA LEU A 30 -13.45 -2.05 2.92
C LEU A 30 -14.48 -3.12 2.53
N PHE A 31 -14.04 -4.33 2.19
CA PHE A 31 -14.95 -5.44 1.86
C PHE A 31 -15.77 -5.93 3.07
N ASN A 32 -15.33 -5.64 4.29
CA ASN A 32 -16.00 -6.10 5.52
C ASN A 32 -16.69 -4.98 6.32
N ALA A 33 -16.43 -3.70 5.99
CA ALA A 33 -16.91 -2.56 6.76
C ALA A 33 -18.42 -2.30 6.59
N ASN A 34 -19.08 -1.83 7.66
CA ASN A 34 -20.44 -1.34 7.59
C ASN A 34 -20.51 0.02 6.86
N ALA A 35 -21.71 0.43 6.43
CA ALA A 35 -21.91 1.66 5.65
C ALA A 35 -21.18 2.92 6.18
N PRO A 36 -21.23 3.31 7.47
CA PRO A 36 -20.51 4.50 7.95
C PRO A 36 -18.98 4.31 7.96
N GLU A 37 -18.52 3.13 8.34
CA GLU A 37 -17.09 2.79 8.40
C GLU A 37 -16.49 2.68 7.00
N LEU A 38 -17.26 2.19 6.02
CA LEU A 38 -16.86 2.08 4.63
C LEU A 38 -16.40 3.43 4.07
N TRP A 39 -17.19 4.49 4.31
CA TRP A 39 -16.82 5.84 3.87
C TRP A 39 -15.54 6.34 4.54
N PHE A 40 -15.39 6.10 5.83
CA PHE A 40 -14.19 6.46 6.56
C PHE A 40 -12.95 5.75 5.97
N TRP A 41 -13.01 4.43 5.81
CA TRP A 41 -11.91 3.64 5.28
C TRP A 41 -11.62 3.94 3.80
N LEU A 42 -12.64 4.30 3.01
CA LEU A 42 -12.49 4.74 1.63
C LEU A 42 -11.71 6.04 1.54
N VAL A 43 -12.03 7.03 2.38
CA VAL A 43 -11.25 8.28 2.46
C VAL A 43 -9.81 8.00 2.88
N VAL A 44 -9.59 7.16 3.89
CA VAL A 44 -8.24 6.77 4.32
C VAL A 44 -7.45 6.11 3.18
N LEU A 45 -8.08 5.19 2.43
CA LEU A 45 -7.47 4.55 1.26
C LEU A 45 -7.10 5.60 0.20
N LEU A 46 -7.98 6.54 -0.10
CA LEU A 46 -7.72 7.60 -1.08
C LEU A 46 -6.57 8.52 -0.65
N VAL A 47 -6.48 8.88 0.63
CA VAL A 47 -5.36 9.70 1.15
C VAL A 47 -4.03 8.95 1.01
N ILE A 48 -4.01 7.66 1.36
CA ILE A 48 -2.79 6.83 1.25
C ILE A 48 -2.38 6.66 -0.22
N LEU A 49 -3.33 6.40 -1.11
CA LEU A 49 -3.08 6.31 -2.55
C LEU A 49 -2.57 7.63 -3.11
N GLY A 50 -3.19 8.75 -2.74
CA GLY A 50 -2.76 10.09 -3.13
C GLY A 50 -1.32 10.37 -2.68
N TYR A 51 -1.02 10.13 -1.40
CA TYR A 51 0.34 10.27 -0.88
C TYR A 51 1.35 9.38 -1.61
N ARG A 52 0.97 8.14 -1.93
CA ARG A 52 1.83 7.21 -2.65
C ARG A 52 2.12 7.69 -4.07
N VAL A 53 1.11 8.23 -4.76
CA VAL A 53 1.27 8.85 -6.07
C VAL A 53 2.21 10.05 -5.97
N GLU A 54 1.97 11.00 -5.06
CA GLU A 54 2.84 12.17 -4.85
C GLU A 54 4.30 11.77 -4.59
N ARG A 55 4.51 10.80 -3.69
CA ARG A 55 5.83 10.25 -3.39
C ARG A 55 6.49 9.63 -4.63
N TRP A 56 5.72 8.89 -5.43
CA TRP A 56 6.22 8.29 -6.66
C TRP A 56 6.67 9.34 -7.66
N TRP A 57 5.88 10.41 -7.84
CA TRP A 57 6.24 11.53 -8.72
C TRP A 57 7.48 12.27 -8.21
N ALA A 58 7.59 12.53 -6.91
CA ALA A 58 8.76 13.16 -6.30
C ALA A 58 10.04 12.31 -6.39
N SER A 59 9.89 10.98 -6.50
CA SER A 59 11.01 10.04 -6.62
C SER A 59 11.50 9.88 -8.07
N ARG A 60 10.85 10.50 -9.05
CA ARG A 60 11.33 10.48 -10.45
C ARG A 60 12.53 11.41 -10.60
N PRO A 61 13.70 10.90 -11.01
CA PRO A 61 14.84 11.77 -11.33
C PRO A 61 14.46 12.69 -12.49
N HIS A 62 14.79 13.99 -12.36
CA HIS A 62 14.65 15.00 -13.42
C HIS A 62 15.67 14.77 -14.53
#